data_AF-F3GIV1-F1
#
_entry.id   AF-F3GIV1-F1
#
_cell.length_a   1.000
_cell.length_b   1.000
_cell.length_c   1.000
_cell.angle_alpha   90.00
_cell.angle_beta   90.00
_cell.angle_gamma   90.00
#
_symmetry.space_group_name_H-M   'P 1'
#
loop_
_entity.id
_entity.type
_entity.pdbx_description
1 polymer ?
#
loop_
_entity_poly.entity_id
_entity_poly.type
_entity_poly.pdbx_seq_one_letter_code
_entity_poly.pdbx_strand_id
1 'polypeptide(L)'
;MAAMAGNAPQSVKDDILASMTVNRTQAEKSYATYRATPLDDDERAAGDQMDRDWPGYQALIEQAKGVALSGDIAGARAIIDGDVRSGYLKVMDQLSTIVNSNNRQAGEAAVASDQTQDAAQRNLYIGIGLSFFAAFVMGLFISRAISTPINTAVTNARRIASGDLTLPIVSQYHDEAGMMLVALSDMQDNLKSTIGQISSAADQLASAAEELNAVTEESSRGLIRQNDEIQQAATAVNEMTAAVEEVARNAMSTSEASRQTSTD
;
A
#
# COMPACT_ATOMS: atom_id res chain seq x y z
N MET A 1 -21.81 1.57 79.02
CA MET A 1 -21.03 0.31 79.07
C MET A 1 -20.14 0.17 80.31
N ALA A 2 -19.65 1.25 80.94
CA ALA A 2 -18.79 1.16 82.14
C ALA A 2 -19.42 0.46 83.38
N ALA A 3 -20.74 0.48 83.53
CA ALA A 3 -21.43 -0.21 84.63
C ALA A 3 -21.62 -1.73 84.43
N MET A 4 -21.39 -2.26 83.21
CA MET A 4 -21.58 -3.70 82.92
C MET A 4 -20.28 -4.52 83.06
N ALA A 5 -19.10 -3.89 83.05
CA ALA A 5 -17.82 -4.60 83.13
C ALA A 5 -17.40 -4.95 84.57
N GLY A 6 -17.86 -4.18 85.58
CA GLY A 6 -17.54 -4.46 86.98
C GLY A 6 -18.04 -5.85 87.44
N ASN A 7 -19.23 -6.23 86.98
CA ASN A 7 -19.94 -7.47 87.34
C ASN A 7 -19.90 -8.56 86.24
N ALA A 8 -19.11 -8.39 85.18
CA ALA A 8 -18.98 -9.42 84.15
C ALA A 8 -18.32 -10.70 84.74
N PRO A 9 -18.74 -11.90 84.32
CA PRO A 9 -18.08 -13.15 84.69
C PRO A 9 -16.58 -13.10 84.37
N GLN A 10 -15.75 -13.77 85.18
CA GLN A 10 -14.29 -13.78 84.98
C GLN A 10 -13.90 -14.26 83.59
N SER A 11 -14.62 -15.25 83.03
CA SER A 11 -14.42 -15.73 81.66
C SER A 11 -14.56 -14.62 80.61
N VAL A 12 -15.53 -13.72 80.77
CA VAL A 12 -15.75 -12.58 79.85
C VAL A 12 -14.61 -11.57 79.95
N LYS A 13 -14.07 -11.35 81.17
CA LYS A 13 -12.92 -10.47 81.37
C LYS A 13 -11.66 -11.07 80.73
N ASP A 14 -11.44 -12.36 80.91
CA ASP A 14 -10.30 -13.08 80.34
C ASP A 14 -10.35 -13.10 78.80
N ASP A 15 -11.53 -13.31 78.21
CA ASP A 15 -11.73 -13.24 76.75
C ASP A 15 -11.44 -11.84 76.18
N ILE A 16 -11.88 -10.78 76.87
CA ILE A 16 -11.59 -9.39 76.46
C ILE A 16 -10.08 -9.14 76.49
N LEU A 17 -9.39 -9.53 77.58
CA LEU A 17 -7.95 -9.37 77.73
C LEU A 17 -7.17 -10.14 76.64
N ALA A 18 -7.60 -11.35 76.32
CA ALA A 18 -7.04 -12.14 75.24
C ALA A 18 -7.24 -11.45 73.88
N SER A 19 -8.45 -10.97 73.59
CA SER A 19 -8.76 -10.28 72.34
C SER A 19 -7.94 -9.00 72.14
N MET A 20 -7.70 -8.22 73.20
CA MET A 20 -6.85 -7.03 73.15
C MET A 20 -5.42 -7.37 72.76
N THR A 21 -4.88 -8.46 73.30
CA THR A 21 -3.52 -8.93 73.00
C THR A 21 -3.39 -9.40 71.55
N VAL A 22 -4.38 -10.16 71.07
CA VAL A 22 -4.44 -10.63 69.68
C VAL A 22 -4.54 -9.44 68.72
N ASN A 23 -5.47 -8.52 68.97
CA ASN A 23 -5.67 -7.33 68.12
C ASN A 23 -4.41 -6.46 68.06
N ARG A 24 -3.74 -6.24 69.21
CA ARG A 24 -2.47 -5.51 69.26
C ARG A 24 -1.41 -6.17 68.39
N THR A 25 -1.21 -7.47 68.56
CA THR A 25 -0.20 -8.24 67.81
C THR A 25 -0.47 -8.20 66.31
N GLN A 26 -1.74 -8.32 65.92
CA GLN A 26 -2.13 -8.23 64.52
C GLN A 26 -1.90 -6.83 63.95
N ALA A 27 -2.27 -5.77 64.69
CA ALA A 27 -2.04 -4.39 64.27
C ALA A 27 -0.54 -4.09 64.10
N GLU A 28 0.29 -4.49 65.06
CA GLU A 28 1.75 -4.34 65.01
C GLU A 28 2.36 -5.07 63.80
N LYS A 29 1.88 -6.29 63.52
CA LYS A 29 2.31 -7.06 62.34
C LYS A 29 1.92 -6.38 61.02
N SER A 30 0.67 -5.94 60.90
CA SER A 30 0.17 -5.25 59.70
C SER A 30 0.92 -3.94 59.47
N TYR A 31 1.12 -3.17 60.54
CA TYR A 31 1.87 -1.93 60.49
C TYR A 31 3.34 -2.14 60.13
N ALA A 32 4.02 -3.14 60.70
CA ALA A 32 5.39 -3.49 60.32
C ALA A 32 5.50 -3.90 58.84
N THR A 33 4.50 -4.63 58.33
CA THR A 33 4.43 -4.99 56.90
C THR A 33 4.28 -3.75 56.02
N TYR A 34 3.41 -2.82 56.41
CA TYR A 34 3.23 -1.55 55.71
C TYR A 34 4.50 -0.69 55.77
N ARG A 35 5.17 -0.58 56.93
CA ARG A 35 6.42 0.19 57.09
C ARG A 35 7.58 -0.31 56.24
N ALA A 36 7.53 -1.56 55.80
CA ALA A 36 8.54 -2.13 54.89
C ALA A 36 8.28 -1.79 53.41
N THR A 37 7.15 -1.17 53.08
CA THR A 37 6.85 -0.72 51.71
C THR A 37 7.56 0.60 51.40
N PRO A 38 7.69 0.99 50.11
CA PRO A 38 8.12 2.34 49.76
C PRO A 38 7.09 3.36 50.28
N LEU A 39 7.54 4.28 51.12
CA LEU A 39 6.70 5.31 51.74
C LEU A 39 7.06 6.70 51.22
N ASP A 40 6.06 7.52 50.96
CA ASP A 40 6.22 8.94 50.71
C ASP A 40 6.72 9.66 51.98
N ASP A 41 7.21 10.89 51.84
CA ASP A 41 7.88 11.59 52.95
C ASP A 41 6.90 11.89 54.12
N ASP A 42 5.62 12.16 53.81
CA ASP A 42 4.57 12.40 54.81
C ASP A 42 4.19 11.12 55.59
N GLU A 43 4.07 9.98 54.90
CA GLU A 43 3.86 8.67 55.48
C GLU A 43 5.03 8.23 56.35
N ARG A 44 6.26 8.47 55.88
CA ARG A 44 7.48 8.15 56.63
C ARG A 44 7.53 8.95 57.93
N ALA A 45 7.26 10.26 57.86
CA ALA A 45 7.25 11.13 59.02
C ALA A 45 6.13 10.76 60.02
N ALA A 46 4.91 10.48 59.55
CA ALA A 46 3.81 10.04 60.39
C ALA A 46 4.08 8.67 61.03
N GLY A 47 4.68 7.74 60.28
CA GLY A 47 5.13 6.45 60.77
C GLY A 47 6.22 6.58 61.84
N ASP A 48 7.22 7.44 61.65
CA ASP A 48 8.28 7.70 62.64
C ASP A 48 7.72 8.32 63.94
N GLN A 49 6.65 9.10 63.85
CA GLN A 49 5.93 9.60 65.04
C GLN A 49 5.16 8.48 65.73
N MET A 50 4.45 7.64 64.95
CA MET A 50 3.71 6.50 65.47
C MET A 50 4.64 5.46 66.12
N ASP A 51 5.82 5.20 65.55
CA ASP A 51 6.87 4.33 66.11
C ASP A 51 7.32 4.81 67.51
N ARG A 52 7.36 6.14 67.72
CA ARG A 52 7.71 6.76 69.00
C ARG A 52 6.57 6.78 70.00
N ASP A 53 5.35 7.03 69.54
CA ASP A 53 4.19 7.26 70.42
C ASP A 53 3.44 5.96 70.77
N TRP A 54 3.50 4.93 69.92
CA TRP A 54 2.82 3.64 70.10
C TRP A 54 3.20 2.93 71.42
N PRO A 55 4.49 2.81 71.81
CA PRO A 55 4.84 2.18 73.08
C PRO A 55 4.27 2.93 74.29
N GLY A 56 4.23 4.27 74.23
CA GLY A 56 3.65 5.11 75.29
C GLY A 56 2.15 4.91 75.41
N TYR A 57 1.43 4.87 74.28
CA TYR A 57 0.00 4.57 74.26
C TYR A 57 -0.30 3.16 74.82
N GLN A 58 0.49 2.15 74.47
CA GLN A 58 0.34 0.79 75.02
C GLN A 58 0.61 0.75 76.52
N ALA A 59 1.62 1.48 77.02
CA ALA A 59 1.89 1.57 78.45
C ALA A 59 0.72 2.19 79.24
N LEU A 60 0.04 3.20 78.68
CA LEU A 60 -1.16 3.81 79.28
C LEU A 60 -2.33 2.82 79.33
N ILE A 61 -2.52 2.00 78.28
CA ILE A 61 -3.53 0.93 78.26
C ILE A 61 -3.21 -0.11 79.35
N GLU A 62 -1.96 -0.54 79.46
CA GLU A 62 -1.53 -1.51 80.47
C GLU A 62 -1.70 -0.97 81.90
N GLN A 63 -1.41 0.31 82.13
CA GLN A 63 -1.63 0.97 83.41
C GLN A 63 -3.13 1.00 83.76
N ALA A 64 -3.99 1.45 82.84
CA ALA A 64 -5.43 1.48 83.05
C ALA A 64 -5.99 0.06 83.34
N LYS A 65 -5.48 -0.94 82.63
CA LYS A 65 -5.83 -2.36 82.83
C LYS A 65 -5.41 -2.86 84.21
N GLY A 66 -4.18 -2.55 84.65
CA GLY A 66 -3.68 -2.90 85.99
C GLY A 66 -4.54 -2.28 87.11
N VAL A 67 -4.89 -1.00 86.98
CA VAL A 67 -5.75 -0.29 87.94
C VAL A 67 -7.15 -0.90 87.96
N ALA A 68 -7.72 -1.22 86.79
CA ALA A 68 -9.02 -1.90 86.71
C ALA A 68 -9.02 -3.29 87.36
N LEU A 69 -7.96 -4.07 87.17
CA LEU A 69 -7.79 -5.41 87.75
C LEU A 69 -7.56 -5.38 89.27
N SER A 70 -7.04 -4.27 89.80
CA SER A 70 -6.90 -4.05 91.25
C SER A 70 -8.23 -3.71 91.96
N GLY A 71 -9.32 -3.52 91.21
CA GLY A 71 -10.64 -3.18 91.72
C GLY A 71 -10.97 -1.68 91.73
N ASP A 72 -9.99 -0.82 91.42
CA ASP A 72 -10.21 0.64 91.31
C ASP A 72 -10.74 1.04 89.93
N ILE A 73 -12.05 0.86 89.74
CA ILE A 73 -12.73 1.19 88.48
C ILE A 73 -12.77 2.70 88.23
N ALA A 74 -12.81 3.53 89.28
CA ALA A 74 -12.85 4.98 89.15
C ALA A 74 -11.51 5.54 88.67
N GLY A 75 -10.40 5.06 89.24
CA GLY A 75 -9.05 5.39 88.81
C GLY A 75 -8.76 4.92 87.38
N ALA A 76 -9.14 3.68 87.04
CA ALA A 76 -8.99 3.17 85.69
C ALA A 76 -9.74 4.03 84.66
N ARG A 77 -10.96 4.47 85.00
CA ARG A 77 -11.76 5.33 84.13
C ARG A 77 -11.13 6.71 83.93
N ALA A 78 -10.57 7.31 84.98
CA ALA A 78 -9.87 8.60 84.86
C ALA A 78 -8.67 8.51 83.90
N ILE A 79 -7.89 7.44 83.98
CA ILE A 79 -6.75 7.18 83.07
C ILE A 79 -7.26 6.95 81.64
N ILE A 80 -8.35 6.21 81.47
CA ILE A 80 -8.96 5.95 80.15
C ILE A 80 -9.45 7.25 79.50
N ASP A 81 -10.25 8.04 80.23
CA ASP A 81 -10.89 9.24 79.69
C ASP A 81 -9.87 10.40 79.47
N GLY A 82 -8.74 10.38 80.18
CA GLY A 82 -7.62 11.31 80.05
C GLY A 82 -6.51 10.80 79.13
N ASP A 83 -5.48 10.22 79.73
CA ASP A 83 -4.21 9.91 79.05
C ASP A 83 -4.37 8.90 77.91
N VAL A 84 -5.14 7.81 78.11
CA VAL A 84 -5.37 6.81 77.04
C VAL A 84 -6.11 7.44 75.87
N ARG A 85 -7.15 8.25 76.14
CA ARG A 85 -7.88 8.97 75.09
C ARG A 85 -6.98 9.93 74.32
N SER A 86 -6.13 10.68 75.02
CA SER A 86 -5.17 11.58 74.38
C SER A 86 -4.15 10.82 73.51
N GLY A 87 -3.61 9.70 74.02
CA GLY A 87 -2.71 8.83 73.25
C GLY A 87 -3.39 8.20 72.03
N TYR A 88 -4.64 7.76 72.18
CA TYR A 88 -5.45 7.22 71.09
C TYR A 88 -5.66 8.26 69.99
N LEU A 89 -6.06 9.48 70.33
CA LEU A 89 -6.27 10.55 69.35
C LEU A 89 -4.98 10.87 68.59
N LYS A 90 -3.83 10.89 69.28
CA LYS A 90 -2.53 11.14 68.65
C LYS A 90 -2.14 10.05 67.64
N VAL A 91 -2.27 8.77 68.02
CA VAL A 91 -1.97 7.64 67.13
C VAL A 91 -2.96 7.59 65.95
N MET A 92 -4.24 7.88 66.19
CA MET A 92 -5.25 7.92 65.12
C MET A 92 -5.01 9.06 64.12
N ASP A 93 -4.53 10.21 64.58
CA ASP A 93 -4.16 11.34 63.70
C ASP A 93 -2.98 10.97 62.78
N GLN A 94 -1.96 10.31 63.33
CA GLN A 94 -0.82 9.79 62.57
C GLN A 94 -1.27 8.74 61.54
N LEU A 95 -2.12 7.80 61.95
CA LEU A 95 -2.69 6.80 61.05
C LEU A 95 -3.57 7.45 59.97
N SER A 96 -4.35 8.48 60.31
CA SER A 96 -5.16 9.22 59.33
C SER A 96 -4.27 9.93 58.31
N THR A 97 -3.11 10.45 58.73
CA THR A 97 -2.14 11.08 57.81
C THR A 97 -1.62 10.04 56.80
N ILE A 98 -1.24 8.87 57.28
CA ILE A 98 -0.83 7.73 56.44
C ILE A 98 -1.93 7.33 55.43
N VAL A 99 -3.16 7.16 55.90
CA VAL A 99 -4.29 6.75 55.04
C VAL A 99 -4.62 7.83 54.00
N ASN A 100 -4.60 9.11 54.39
CA ASN A 100 -4.86 10.23 53.49
C ASN A 100 -3.76 10.36 52.42
N SER A 101 -2.50 10.14 52.76
CA SER A 101 -1.41 10.11 51.79
C SER A 101 -1.59 8.97 50.78
N ASN A 102 -1.91 7.76 51.24
CA ASN A 102 -2.21 6.64 50.34
C ASN A 102 -3.37 6.93 49.38
N ASN A 103 -4.46 7.51 49.89
CA ASN A 103 -5.60 7.88 49.05
C ASN A 103 -5.24 8.95 48.01
N ARG A 104 -4.40 9.93 48.41
CA ARG A 104 -3.87 10.95 47.50
C ARG A 104 -3.02 10.31 46.40
N GLN A 105 -2.06 9.46 46.76
CA GLN A 105 -1.18 8.77 45.82
C GLN A 105 -1.96 7.87 44.86
N ALA A 106 -2.98 7.14 45.34
CA ALA A 106 -3.85 6.34 44.49
C ALA A 106 -4.63 7.19 43.47
N GLY A 107 -5.11 8.37 43.89
CA GLY A 107 -5.75 9.34 43.00
C GLY A 107 -4.79 9.91 41.95
N GLU A 108 -3.59 10.33 42.36
CA GLU A 108 -2.55 10.82 41.46
C GLU A 108 -2.12 9.75 40.45
N ALA A 109 -1.96 8.50 40.89
CA ALA A 109 -1.62 7.37 40.03
C ALA A 109 -2.74 7.06 39.01
N ALA A 110 -4.01 7.17 39.42
CA ALA A 110 -5.14 7.00 38.51
C ALA A 110 -5.14 8.09 37.42
N VAL A 111 -4.95 9.36 37.79
CA VAL A 111 -4.86 10.46 36.81
C VAL A 111 -3.65 10.29 35.88
N ALA A 112 -2.49 9.91 36.41
CA ALA A 112 -1.30 9.65 35.59
C ALA A 112 -1.51 8.48 34.62
N SER A 113 -2.22 7.44 35.05
CA SER A 113 -2.62 6.31 34.20
C SER A 113 -3.53 6.75 33.07
N ASP A 114 -4.57 7.54 33.36
CA ASP A 114 -5.49 8.08 32.35
C ASP A 114 -4.74 8.95 31.33
N GLN A 115 -3.84 9.83 31.79
CA GLN A 115 -3.02 10.65 30.90
C GLN A 115 -2.11 9.81 29.98
N THR A 116 -1.54 8.73 30.51
CA THR A 116 -0.70 7.81 29.74
C THR A 116 -1.51 7.06 28.70
N GLN A 117 -2.73 6.63 29.07
CA GLN A 117 -3.67 5.98 28.15
C GLN A 117 -4.10 6.93 27.03
N ASP A 118 -4.47 8.17 27.35
CA ASP A 118 -4.85 9.18 26.37
C ASP A 118 -3.70 9.51 25.41
N ALA A 119 -2.48 9.65 25.94
CA ALA A 119 -1.29 9.87 25.13
C ALA A 119 -1.02 8.68 24.19
N ALA A 120 -1.17 7.44 24.68
CA ALA A 120 -1.00 6.23 23.88
C ALA A 120 -2.06 6.15 22.76
N GLN A 121 -3.33 6.42 23.07
CA GLN A 121 -4.41 6.43 22.08
C GLN A 121 -4.19 7.54 21.04
N ARG A 122 -3.81 8.75 21.45
CA ARG A 122 -3.47 9.85 20.53
C ARG A 122 -2.34 9.47 19.59
N ASN A 123 -1.26 8.90 20.11
CA ASN A 123 -0.12 8.46 19.30
C ASN A 123 -0.52 7.34 18.33
N LEU A 124 -1.37 6.41 18.75
CA LEU A 124 -1.92 5.36 17.91
C LEU A 124 -2.74 5.96 16.74
N TYR A 125 -3.66 6.89 17.01
CA TYR A 125 -4.45 7.55 15.97
C TYR A 125 -3.61 8.37 15.00
N ILE A 126 -2.60 9.10 15.50
CA ILE A 126 -1.63 9.81 14.65
C ILE A 126 -0.88 8.82 13.76
N GLY A 127 -0.41 7.70 14.31
CA GLY A 127 0.30 6.66 13.56
C GLY A 127 -0.57 6.03 12.46
N ILE A 128 -1.84 5.73 12.77
CA ILE A 128 -2.82 5.23 11.78
C ILE A 128 -3.04 6.28 10.69
N GLY A 129 -3.26 7.54 11.06
CA GLY A 129 -3.47 8.64 10.11
C GLY A 129 -2.29 8.84 9.16
N LEU A 130 -1.06 8.87 9.70
CA LEU A 130 0.17 8.97 8.91
C LEU A 130 0.35 7.78 7.97
N SER A 131 0.09 6.56 8.45
CA SER A 131 0.20 5.34 7.64
C SER A 131 -0.79 5.35 6.49
N PHE A 132 -2.04 5.74 6.74
CA PHE A 132 -3.06 5.87 5.70
C PHE A 132 -2.71 6.96 4.70
N PHE A 133 -2.24 8.11 5.16
CA PHE A 133 -1.81 9.21 4.29
C PHE A 133 -0.64 8.79 3.40
N ALA A 134 0.38 8.13 3.96
CA ALA A 134 1.52 7.62 3.21
C ALA A 134 1.09 6.59 2.15
N ALA A 135 0.22 5.64 2.52
CA ALA A 135 -0.34 4.66 1.58
C ALA A 135 -1.13 5.33 0.44
N PHE A 136 -1.93 6.36 0.76
CA PHE A 136 -2.69 7.11 -0.24
C PHE A 136 -1.77 7.86 -1.21
N VAL A 137 -0.77 8.59 -0.70
CA VAL A 137 0.23 9.29 -1.52
C VAL A 137 1.00 8.31 -2.39
N MET A 138 1.41 7.17 -1.84
CA MET A 138 2.11 6.13 -2.59
C MET A 138 1.23 5.50 -3.69
N GLY A 139 -0.07 5.30 -3.42
CA GLY A 139 -1.02 4.86 -4.43
C GLY A 139 -1.15 5.86 -5.59
N LEU A 140 -1.24 7.16 -5.29
CA LEU A 140 -1.25 8.21 -6.31
C LEU A 140 0.06 8.25 -7.11
N PHE A 141 1.20 8.07 -6.44
CA PHE A 141 2.51 8.03 -7.06
C PHE A 141 2.62 6.85 -8.04
N ILE A 142 2.29 5.64 -7.60
CA ILE A 142 2.32 4.43 -8.44
C ILE A 142 1.35 4.56 -9.63
N SER A 143 0.14 5.08 -9.42
CA SER A 143 -0.85 5.28 -10.49
C SER A 143 -0.34 6.24 -11.58
N ARG A 144 0.36 7.32 -11.18
CA ARG A 144 0.96 8.27 -12.13
C ARG A 144 2.24 7.75 -12.77
N ALA A 145 3.10 7.08 -12.01
CA ALA A 145 4.40 6.61 -12.48
C ALA A 145 4.31 5.36 -13.37
N ILE A 146 3.34 4.48 -13.13
CA ILE A 146 3.26 3.18 -13.83
C ILE A 146 1.98 3.07 -14.65
N SER A 147 0.81 3.23 -14.02
CA SER A 147 -0.46 2.95 -14.69
C SER A 147 -0.74 3.91 -15.85
N THR A 148 -0.36 5.18 -15.72
CA THR A 148 -0.59 6.21 -16.76
C THR A 148 0.27 5.98 -18.02
N PRO A 149 1.60 5.79 -17.95
CA PRO A 149 2.40 5.45 -19.12
C PRO A 149 1.98 4.15 -19.80
N ILE A 150 1.65 3.11 -19.02
CA ILE A 150 1.21 1.83 -19.57
C ILE A 150 -0.10 1.99 -20.34
N ASN A 151 -1.07 2.74 -19.79
CA ASN A 151 -2.32 3.01 -20.50
C ASN A 151 -2.07 3.80 -21.80
N THR A 152 -1.15 4.77 -21.75
CA THR A 152 -0.72 5.54 -22.94
C THR A 152 -0.11 4.62 -24.00
N ALA A 153 0.75 3.68 -23.61
CA ALA A 153 1.34 2.71 -24.53
C ALA A 153 0.28 1.78 -25.14
N VAL A 154 -0.65 1.25 -24.33
CA VAL A 154 -1.78 0.42 -24.81
C VAL A 154 -2.65 1.20 -25.81
N THR A 155 -2.93 2.46 -25.53
CA THR A 155 -3.73 3.32 -26.41
C THR A 155 -3.01 3.54 -27.75
N ASN A 156 -1.71 3.85 -27.74
CA ASN A 156 -0.93 4.02 -28.97
C ASN A 156 -0.79 2.71 -29.75
N ALA A 157 -0.56 1.58 -29.09
CA ALA A 157 -0.50 0.28 -29.74
C ALA A 157 -1.83 -0.07 -30.43
N ARG A 158 -2.98 0.22 -29.81
CA ARG A 158 -4.30 0.04 -30.45
C ARG A 158 -4.47 0.91 -31.69
N ARG A 159 -3.94 2.14 -31.67
CA ARG A 159 -4.00 3.04 -32.83
C ARG A 159 -3.15 2.53 -33.99
N ILE A 160 -1.92 2.11 -33.71
CA ILE A 160 -1.07 1.43 -34.70
C ILE A 160 -1.78 0.21 -35.27
N ALA A 161 -2.37 -0.64 -34.41
CA ALA A 161 -3.10 -1.83 -34.85
C ALA A 161 -4.34 -1.51 -35.71
N SER A 162 -4.95 -0.34 -35.54
CA SER A 162 -6.04 0.15 -36.38
C SER A 162 -5.58 0.82 -37.69
N GLY A 163 -4.26 0.91 -37.93
CA GLY A 163 -3.68 1.55 -39.11
C GLY A 163 -3.52 3.07 -39.01
N ASP A 164 -3.86 3.68 -37.87
CA ASP A 164 -3.65 5.11 -37.65
C ASP A 164 -2.22 5.37 -37.16
N LEU A 165 -1.37 5.82 -38.08
CA LEU A 165 0.02 6.20 -37.83
C LEU A 165 0.19 7.72 -37.73
N THR A 166 -0.88 8.52 -37.73
CA THR A 166 -0.79 9.97 -37.98
C THR A 166 -0.28 10.78 -36.80
N LEU A 167 -0.56 10.37 -35.55
CA LEU A 167 -0.09 11.09 -34.37
C LEU A 167 1.22 10.50 -33.84
N PRO A 168 2.23 11.34 -33.55
CA PRO A 168 3.52 10.89 -33.02
C PRO A 168 3.38 10.38 -31.59
N ILE A 169 4.17 9.37 -31.25
CA ILE A 169 4.28 8.82 -29.90
C ILE A 169 5.45 9.53 -29.20
N VAL A 170 5.16 10.27 -28.14
CA VAL A 170 6.18 11.01 -27.38
C VAL A 170 6.29 10.42 -25.98
N SER A 171 7.52 10.05 -25.59
CA SER A 171 7.82 9.68 -24.20
C SER A 171 8.33 10.89 -23.42
N GLN A 172 7.77 11.12 -22.23
CA GLN A 172 8.31 12.05 -21.24
C GLN A 172 8.96 11.31 -20.05
N TYR A 173 8.94 9.98 -20.08
CA TYR A 173 9.40 9.11 -19.02
C TYR A 173 10.79 8.55 -19.37
N HIS A 174 11.63 8.37 -18.35
CA HIS A 174 13.02 7.90 -18.48
C HIS A 174 13.22 6.49 -17.90
N ASP A 175 12.12 5.81 -17.56
CA ASP A 175 12.07 4.46 -17.00
C ASP A 175 11.70 3.43 -18.07
N GLU A 176 11.44 2.18 -17.64
CA GLU A 176 11.04 1.09 -18.52
C GLU A 176 9.75 1.38 -19.29
N ALA A 177 8.82 2.13 -18.68
CA ALA A 177 7.60 2.59 -19.34
C ALA A 177 7.91 3.60 -20.45
N GLY A 178 8.86 4.50 -20.21
CA GLY A 178 9.38 5.42 -21.21
C GLY A 178 10.08 4.72 -22.37
N MET A 179 10.93 3.74 -22.08
CA MET A 179 11.59 2.91 -23.09
C MET A 179 10.57 2.16 -23.96
N MET A 180 9.49 1.65 -23.37
CA MET A 180 8.41 1.01 -24.11
C MET A 180 7.72 1.97 -25.08
N LEU A 181 7.46 3.22 -24.68
CA LEU A 181 6.88 4.24 -25.56
C LEU A 181 7.83 4.61 -26.71
N VAL A 182 9.13 4.71 -26.46
CA VAL A 182 10.14 4.94 -27.50
C VAL A 182 10.14 3.79 -28.52
N ALA A 183 10.15 2.54 -28.05
CA ALA A 183 10.11 1.38 -28.94
C ALA A 183 8.81 1.33 -29.79
N LEU A 184 7.67 1.76 -29.25
CA LEU A 184 6.43 1.91 -30.02
C LEU A 184 6.53 3.03 -31.07
N SER A 185 7.24 4.12 -30.77
CA SER A 185 7.52 5.18 -31.75
C SER A 185 8.37 4.65 -32.90
N ASP A 186 9.45 3.94 -32.60
CA ASP A 186 10.33 3.35 -33.62
C ASP A 186 9.56 2.35 -34.50
N MET A 187 8.65 1.57 -33.90
CA MET A 187 7.75 0.68 -34.64
C MET A 187 6.82 1.46 -35.58
N GLN A 188 6.21 2.56 -35.10
CA GLN A 188 5.34 3.41 -35.91
C GLN A 188 6.10 3.99 -37.11
N ASP A 189 7.32 4.47 -36.91
CA ASP A 189 8.13 5.09 -37.96
C ASP A 189 8.58 4.07 -39.01
N ASN A 190 8.95 2.86 -38.59
CA ASN A 190 9.22 1.76 -39.51
C ASN A 190 7.99 1.39 -40.36
N LEU A 191 6.81 1.29 -39.73
CA LEU A 191 5.57 1.01 -40.45
C LEU A 191 5.23 2.12 -41.47
N LYS A 192 5.40 3.40 -41.10
CA LYS A 192 5.23 4.53 -42.04
C LYS A 192 6.17 4.42 -43.23
N SER A 193 7.44 4.13 -42.97
CA SER A 193 8.47 3.97 -44.01
C SER A 193 8.09 2.84 -44.97
N THR A 194 7.70 1.68 -44.45
CA THR A 194 7.26 0.55 -45.27
C THR A 194 6.02 0.89 -46.12
N ILE A 195 5.01 1.57 -45.55
CA ILE A 195 3.83 2.02 -46.30
C ILE A 195 4.24 3.02 -47.41
N GLY A 196 5.15 3.95 -47.13
CA GLY A 196 5.66 4.90 -48.13
C GLY A 196 6.40 4.21 -49.28
N GLN A 197 7.18 3.17 -48.98
CA GLN A 197 7.85 2.34 -50.00
C GLN A 197 6.84 1.58 -50.86
N ILE A 198 5.80 1.00 -50.24
CA ILE A 198 4.72 0.31 -50.96
C ILE A 198 3.98 1.29 -51.89
N SER A 199 3.65 2.49 -51.41
CA SER A 199 3.01 3.53 -52.23
C SER A 199 3.88 3.91 -53.43
N SER A 200 5.18 4.14 -53.20
CA SER A 200 6.12 4.49 -54.28
C SER A 200 6.25 3.37 -55.31
N ALA A 201 6.29 2.11 -54.86
CA ALA A 201 6.32 0.95 -55.77
C ALA A 201 5.01 0.80 -56.56
N ALA A 202 3.86 1.10 -55.95
CA ALA A 202 2.57 1.10 -56.63
C ALA A 202 2.48 2.19 -57.71
N ASP A 203 3.00 3.40 -57.45
CA ASP A 203 3.06 4.49 -58.43
C ASP A 203 3.97 4.14 -59.62
N GLN A 204 5.12 3.51 -59.36
CA GLN A 204 6.02 3.00 -60.40
C GLN A 204 5.34 1.90 -61.24
N LEU A 205 4.62 0.99 -60.58
CA LEU A 205 3.88 -0.07 -61.26
C LEU A 205 2.75 0.51 -62.15
N ALA A 206 2.02 1.51 -61.65
CA ALA A 206 0.99 2.21 -62.42
C ALA A 206 1.58 2.88 -63.66
N SER A 207 2.70 3.59 -63.49
CA SER A 207 3.42 4.24 -64.59
C SER A 207 3.91 3.22 -65.64
N ALA A 208 4.49 2.10 -65.19
CA ALA A 208 4.93 1.04 -66.08
C ALA A 208 3.77 0.35 -66.83
N ALA A 209 2.60 0.23 -66.19
CA ALA A 209 1.40 -0.29 -66.82
C ALA A 209 0.86 0.65 -67.91
N GLU A 210 0.91 1.96 -67.70
CA GLU A 210 0.56 2.96 -68.72
C GLU A 210 1.53 2.90 -69.92
N GLU A 211 2.83 2.78 -69.67
CA GLU A 211 3.84 2.64 -70.72
C GLU A 211 3.66 1.34 -71.52
N LEU A 212 3.42 0.21 -70.84
CA LEU A 212 3.11 -1.07 -71.49
C LEU A 212 1.85 -0.99 -72.35
N ASN A 213 0.82 -0.28 -71.89
CA ASN A 213 -0.40 -0.08 -72.67
C ASN A 213 -0.10 0.72 -73.94
N ALA A 214 0.70 1.79 -73.85
CA ALA A 214 1.12 2.57 -75.01
C ALA A 214 1.95 1.74 -76.02
N VAL A 215 2.92 0.96 -75.55
CA VAL A 215 3.74 0.07 -76.40
C VAL A 215 2.89 -1.02 -77.06
N THR A 216 1.91 -1.56 -76.34
CA THR A 216 0.98 -2.57 -76.87
C THR A 216 0.12 -1.97 -77.98
N GLU A 217 -0.38 -0.73 -77.80
CA GLU A 217 -1.16 -0.05 -78.82
C GLU A 217 -0.32 0.29 -80.06
N GLU A 218 0.92 0.74 -79.89
CA GLU A 218 1.86 0.94 -81.00
C GLU A 218 2.15 -0.37 -81.74
N SER A 219 2.40 -1.45 -81.01
CA SER A 219 2.65 -2.79 -81.57
C SER A 219 1.44 -3.29 -82.36
N SER A 220 0.23 -3.10 -81.85
CA SER A 220 -1.01 -3.44 -82.55
C SER A 220 -1.12 -2.68 -83.88
N ARG A 221 -0.83 -1.37 -83.88
CA ARG A 221 -0.78 -0.57 -85.12
C ARG A 221 0.32 -1.04 -86.08
N GLY A 222 1.48 -1.46 -85.56
CA GLY A 222 2.57 -2.04 -86.34
C GLY A 222 2.18 -3.36 -87.02
N LEU A 223 1.50 -4.25 -86.29
CA LEU A 223 0.99 -5.51 -86.83
C LEU A 223 -0.03 -5.30 -87.95
N ILE A 224 -0.89 -4.28 -87.83
CA ILE A 224 -1.83 -3.91 -88.90
C ILE A 224 -1.05 -3.52 -90.17
N ARG A 225 -0.06 -2.63 -90.06
CA ARG A 225 0.78 -2.24 -91.21
C ARG A 225 1.53 -3.42 -91.82
N GLN A 226 2.11 -4.29 -90.99
CA GLN A 226 2.80 -5.49 -91.46
C GLN A 226 1.85 -6.44 -92.18
N ASN A 227 0.60 -6.57 -91.71
CA ASN A 227 -0.42 -7.36 -92.40
C ASN A 227 -0.71 -6.80 -93.79
N ASP A 228 -0.85 -5.47 -93.91
CA ASP A 228 -1.07 -4.80 -95.20
C ASP A 228 0.12 -5.03 -96.16
N GLU A 229 1.37 -4.92 -95.67
CA GLU A 229 2.56 -5.22 -96.46
C GLU A 229 2.63 -6.68 -96.91
N ILE A 230 2.24 -7.63 -96.05
CA ILE A 230 2.15 -9.05 -96.41
C ILE A 230 1.09 -9.27 -97.49
N GLN A 231 -0.07 -8.61 -97.40
CA GLN A 231 -1.10 -8.71 -98.43
C GLN A 231 -0.59 -8.17 -99.78
N GLN A 232 0.16 -7.06 -99.77
CA GLN A 232 0.81 -6.53 -100.97
C GLN A 232 1.88 -7.49 -101.50
N ALA A 233 2.72 -8.05 -100.65
CA ALA A 233 3.74 -9.03 -101.05
C ALA A 233 3.10 -10.31 -101.62
N ALA A 234 2.02 -10.81 -101.02
CA ALA A 234 1.27 -11.94 -101.54
C ALA A 234 0.66 -11.63 -102.93
N THR A 235 0.17 -10.41 -103.12
CA THR A 235 -0.31 -9.93 -104.43
C THR A 235 0.83 -9.91 -105.44
N ALA A 236 1.99 -9.37 -105.08
CA ALA A 236 3.18 -9.36 -105.93
C ALA A 236 3.69 -10.78 -106.25
N VAL A 237 3.64 -11.72 -105.30
CA VAL A 237 3.98 -13.13 -105.53
C VAL A 237 2.99 -13.80 -106.49
N ASN A 238 1.70 -13.48 -106.40
CA ASN A 238 0.70 -13.95 -107.37
C ASN A 238 1.01 -13.40 -108.77
N GLU A 239 1.31 -12.10 -108.89
CA GLU A 239 1.71 -11.49 -110.17
C GLU A 239 3.01 -12.10 -110.72
N MET A 240 4.01 -12.32 -109.87
CA MET A 240 5.27 -12.98 -110.26
C MET A 240 5.03 -14.42 -110.72
N THR A 241 4.19 -15.18 -110.02
CA THR A 241 3.83 -16.55 -110.43
C THR A 241 3.17 -16.55 -111.80
N ALA A 242 2.22 -15.63 -112.04
CA ALA A 242 1.59 -15.47 -113.34
C ALA A 242 2.60 -15.12 -114.44
N ALA A 243 3.56 -14.23 -114.16
CA ALA A 243 4.64 -13.89 -115.08
C ALA A 243 5.59 -15.08 -115.35
N VAL A 244 5.94 -15.86 -114.33
CA VAL A 244 6.77 -17.08 -114.50
C VAL A 244 6.04 -18.12 -115.34
N GLU A 245 4.74 -18.33 -115.10
CA GLU A 245 3.93 -19.19 -115.95
C GLU A 245 3.87 -18.69 -117.40
N GLU A 246 3.77 -17.38 -117.60
CA GLU A 246 3.80 -16.77 -118.93
C GLU A 246 5.16 -16.99 -119.62
N VAL A 247 6.27 -16.81 -118.91
CA VAL A 247 7.62 -17.11 -119.42
C VAL A 247 7.77 -18.60 -119.73
N ALA A 248 7.28 -19.49 -118.88
CA ALA A 248 7.32 -20.93 -119.12
C ALA A 248 6.49 -21.33 -120.35
N ARG A 249 5.29 -20.75 -120.51
CA ARG A 249 4.46 -20.92 -121.72
C ARG A 249 5.19 -20.42 -122.97
N ASN A 250 5.81 -19.24 -122.91
CA ASN A 250 6.58 -18.68 -124.02
C ASN A 250 7.80 -19.54 -124.37
N ALA A 251 8.54 -20.05 -123.37
CA ALA A 251 9.67 -20.94 -123.58
C ALA A 251 9.24 -22.28 -124.21
N MET A 252 8.13 -22.86 -123.75
CA MET A 252 7.55 -24.07 -124.31
C MET A 252 7.12 -23.86 -125.77
N SER A 253 6.39 -22.78 -126.05
CA SER A 253 5.99 -22.39 -127.41
C SER A 253 7.20 -22.17 -128.32
N THR A 254 8.25 -21.50 -127.84
CA THR A 254 9.51 -21.30 -128.57
C THR A 254 10.22 -22.64 -128.85
N SER A 255 10.21 -23.56 -127.88
CA SER A 255 10.79 -24.90 -128.03
C SER A 255 10.04 -25.73 -129.07
N GLU A 256 8.70 -25.71 -129.06
CA GLU A 256 7.87 -26.34 -130.10
C GLU A 256 8.15 -25.76 -131.49
N ALA A 257 8.17 -24.43 -131.62
CA ALA A 257 8.50 -23.76 -132.89
C ALA A 257 9.90 -24.14 -133.39
N SER A 258 10.89 -24.25 -132.49
CA SER A 258 12.25 -24.67 -132.84
C SER A 258 12.31 -26.15 -133.27
N ARG A 259 11.50 -27.03 -132.65
CA ARG A 259 11.36 -28.43 -133.06
C ARG A 259 10.71 -28.56 -134.44
N GLN A 260 9.63 -27.82 -134.69
CA GLN A 260 8.96 -27.77 -135.99
C GLN A 260 9.95 -27.35 -137.10
N THR A 261 10.76 -26.32 -136.82
CA THR A 261 11.81 -25.83 -137.74
C THR A 261 12.95 -26.84 -137.96
N SER A 262 13.21 -27.75 -137.01
CA SER A 262 14.23 -28.80 -137.16
C SER A 262 13.73 -30.04 -137.92
N THR A 263 12.43 -30.11 -138.22
CA THR A 263 11.80 -31.21 -138.98
C THR A 263 11.44 -30.85 -140.42
N ASP A 264 11.71 -29.62 -140.84
CA ASP A 264 11.64 -29.13 -142.23
C ASP A 264 13.04 -29.02 -142.85
#